data_AF-A0A813G9K4-F1
#
_entry.id   AF-A0A813G9K4-F1
#
_cell.length_a   1.000
_cell.length_b   1.000
_cell.length_c   1.000
_cell.angle_alpha   90.00
_cell.angle_beta   90.00
_cell.angle_gamma   90.00
#
_symmetry.space_group_name_H-M   'P 1'
#
loop_
_entity.id
_entity.type
_entity.pdbx_description
1 polymer ?
#
loop_
_entity_poly.entity_id
_entity_poly.type
_entity_poly.pdbx_seq_one_letter_code
_entity_poly.pdbx_strand_id
1 'polypeptide(L)'
;SSSLTAVHLGAEAVLDKGRGVANAYSLSGGVSFQLGPHWLPQLQAAGLLSVTGRCCTWDSSADGYAMGDGCGFVVLKRIADWVDGVQVYIEGEPLVGTICGSTLNSNGCAASLSAPHGPSEQELVAQALRSAGLNPTNIDAVECNGQACFLADAVEVSSLLRVLRGEDICAPLGVTAVKSLMGHASECAGVASLQRVLLAGSWGAMTPNCHLHQLNPHMDFGGKGNLITDCLEYRMLSMYVGVTARGFGGTNVHVVSYGQIDASREPTVPEEKKSYFNFWPGGGGELQDEQQPSRGYFIAGTFSRWEMTKMEREGDDTYGFTVVLGENRWEEFQILLDGDSQRRLHPGFPEAPKGSIVQGPDAQVEGLNWRIEGRGAVVEASDEVVLGNLEKTNQ
;
A
#
# COMPACT_ATOMS: atom_id res chain seq x y z
N SER A 1 14.51 7.88 6.82
CA SER A 1 14.37 9.36 6.75
C SER A 1 15.56 10.09 6.12
N SER A 2 16.70 9.44 5.83
CA SER A 2 17.96 10.10 5.39
C SER A 2 17.81 11.11 4.24
N SER A 3 17.19 10.73 3.12
CA SER A 3 16.99 11.66 2.00
C SER A 3 16.10 12.86 2.32
N LEU A 4 15.07 12.69 3.16
CA LEU A 4 14.22 13.82 3.55
C LEU A 4 14.95 14.73 4.55
N THR A 5 15.83 14.18 5.39
CA THR A 5 16.76 14.98 6.20
C THR A 5 17.69 15.80 5.30
N ALA A 6 18.24 15.20 4.24
CA ALA A 6 19.06 15.92 3.27
C ALA A 6 18.28 17.07 2.62
N VAL A 7 17.02 16.84 2.23
CA VAL A 7 16.12 17.90 1.72
C VAL A 7 15.88 19.00 2.74
N HIS A 8 15.63 18.67 4.01
CA HIS A 8 15.45 19.66 5.08
C HIS A 8 16.71 20.54 5.25
N LEU A 9 17.90 19.93 5.31
CA LEU A 9 19.17 20.67 5.41
C LEU A 9 19.48 21.48 4.15
N GLY A 10 19.11 20.95 2.96
CA GLY A 10 19.22 21.67 1.70
C GLY A 10 18.29 22.88 1.63
N ALA A 11 17.07 22.77 2.16
CA ALA A 11 16.13 23.87 2.28
C ALA A 11 16.62 24.95 3.27
N GLU A 12 17.18 24.53 4.40
CA GLU A 12 17.87 25.43 5.35
C GLU A 12 19.04 26.17 4.69
N ALA A 13 19.88 25.44 3.94
CA ALA A 13 21.03 25.98 3.20
C ALA A 13 20.63 27.05 2.17
N VAL A 14 19.61 26.80 1.34
CA VAL A 14 19.20 27.78 0.32
C VAL A 14 18.51 29.00 0.92
N LEU A 15 17.85 28.84 2.07
CA LEU A 15 17.19 29.93 2.79
C LEU A 15 18.13 30.70 3.74
N ASP A 16 19.41 30.35 3.79
CA ASP A 16 20.41 30.95 4.70
C ASP A 16 19.90 30.98 6.15
N LYS A 17 19.35 29.85 6.61
CA LYS A 17 18.80 29.71 7.95
C LYS A 17 19.14 28.35 8.55
N GLY A 18 19.09 28.25 9.87
CA GLY A 18 19.26 26.97 10.56
C GLY A 18 20.70 26.45 10.48
N ARG A 19 20.86 25.17 10.12
CA ARG A 19 22.13 24.44 10.22
C ARG A 19 22.79 24.16 8.87
N GLY A 20 22.11 24.49 7.77
CA GLY A 20 22.65 24.34 6.42
C GLY A 20 23.76 25.36 6.14
N VAL A 21 24.77 24.97 5.36
CA VAL A 21 25.74 25.92 4.81
C VAL A 21 25.03 26.73 3.72
N ALA A 22 25.11 28.07 3.77
CA ALA A 22 24.45 28.93 2.81
C ALA A 22 24.90 28.62 1.36
N ASN A 23 23.96 28.38 0.46
CA ASN A 23 24.21 28.10 -0.95
C ASN A 23 23.08 28.66 -1.82
N ALA A 24 23.38 29.04 -3.08
CA ALA A 24 22.32 29.49 -4.01
C ALA A 24 21.39 28.34 -4.44
N TYR A 25 21.96 27.16 -4.62
CA TYR A 25 21.27 25.94 -5.00
C TYR A 25 21.70 24.78 -4.10
N SER A 26 20.84 23.80 -3.90
CA SER A 26 21.16 22.57 -3.19
C SER A 26 20.66 21.34 -3.96
N LEU A 27 21.53 20.39 -4.23
CA LEU A 27 21.15 19.06 -4.69
C LEU A 27 20.96 18.15 -3.48
N SER A 28 19.73 17.71 -3.24
CA SER A 28 19.34 16.93 -2.06
C SER A 28 18.64 15.65 -2.45
N GLY A 29 18.94 14.53 -1.81
CA GLY A 29 18.36 13.24 -2.18
C GLY A 29 18.93 12.06 -1.42
N GLY A 30 18.77 10.87 -1.98
CA GLY A 30 19.32 9.65 -1.41
C GLY A 30 19.34 8.49 -2.41
N VAL A 31 20.17 7.51 -2.10
CA VAL A 31 20.39 6.31 -2.92
C VAL A 31 20.40 5.11 -1.99
N SER A 32 19.73 4.04 -2.39
CA SER A 32 19.77 2.75 -1.72
C SER A 32 19.66 1.63 -2.76
N PHE A 33 20.60 0.69 -2.70
CA PHE A 33 20.61 -0.52 -3.55
C PHE A 33 20.99 -1.73 -2.71
N GLN A 34 20.17 -2.79 -2.76
CA GLN A 34 20.41 -4.06 -2.09
C GLN A 34 21.38 -4.92 -2.92
N LEU A 35 22.68 -4.62 -2.85
CA LEU A 35 23.71 -5.32 -3.63
C LEU A 35 24.10 -6.71 -3.07
N GLY A 36 23.60 -7.09 -1.90
CA GLY A 36 23.86 -8.39 -1.31
C GLY A 36 22.95 -8.67 -0.11
N PRO A 37 22.80 -9.94 0.30
CA PRO A 37 21.78 -10.36 1.25
C PRO A 37 22.10 -9.98 2.71
N HIS A 38 23.23 -9.33 2.96
CA HIS A 38 23.80 -9.11 4.29
C HIS A 38 22.92 -8.43 5.34
N TRP A 39 21.84 -7.72 4.96
CA TRP A 39 20.88 -7.11 5.88
C TRP A 39 19.57 -7.90 6.01
N LEU A 40 19.22 -8.72 5.03
CA LEU A 40 17.91 -9.39 4.99
C LEU A 40 17.71 -10.35 6.17
N PRO A 41 18.68 -11.21 6.54
CA PRO A 41 18.53 -12.09 7.71
C PRO A 41 18.33 -11.33 9.02
N GLN A 42 19.00 -10.19 9.22
CA GLN A 42 18.91 -9.40 10.44
C GLN A 42 17.58 -8.67 10.53
N LEU A 43 17.11 -8.09 9.41
CA LEU A 43 15.81 -7.45 9.34
C LEU A 43 14.66 -8.46 9.52
N GLN A 44 14.81 -9.67 8.96
CA GLN A 44 13.87 -10.77 9.19
C GLN A 44 13.88 -11.22 10.66
N ALA A 45 15.06 -11.40 11.26
CA ALA A 45 15.19 -11.77 12.66
C ALA A 45 14.62 -10.69 13.62
N ALA A 46 14.64 -9.43 13.20
CA ALA A 46 14.02 -8.32 13.90
C ALA A 46 12.49 -8.22 13.65
N GLY A 47 11.90 -9.07 12.81
CA GLY A 47 10.47 -9.06 12.48
C GLY A 47 10.03 -7.82 11.70
N LEU A 48 10.92 -7.23 10.89
CA LEU A 48 10.63 -5.99 10.16
C LEU A 48 10.20 -6.20 8.71
N LEU A 49 10.52 -7.36 8.13
CA LEU A 49 10.22 -7.67 6.74
C LEU A 49 8.89 -8.41 6.62
N SER A 50 8.12 -8.05 5.60
CA SER A 50 6.91 -8.80 5.25
C SER A 50 7.26 -10.18 4.72
N VAL A 51 6.53 -11.20 5.17
CA VAL A 51 6.67 -12.58 4.68
C VAL A 51 6.24 -12.68 3.20
N THR A 52 5.28 -11.84 2.79
CA THR A 52 4.78 -11.80 1.41
C THR A 52 5.64 -10.94 0.47
N GLY A 53 6.64 -10.23 1.02
CA GLY A 53 7.49 -9.32 0.25
C GLY A 53 6.71 -8.12 -0.30
N ARG A 54 5.62 -7.70 0.36
CA ARG A 54 4.83 -6.52 0.00
C ARG A 54 4.73 -5.56 1.18
N CYS A 55 4.55 -4.27 0.91
CA CYS A 55 4.18 -3.30 1.93
C CYS A 55 2.65 -3.16 1.92
N CYS A 56 1.96 -3.98 2.71
CA CYS A 56 0.50 -3.89 2.88
C CYS A 56 0.11 -2.77 3.85
N THR A 57 0.55 -1.53 3.55
CA THR A 57 0.37 -0.38 4.43
C THR A 57 -1.12 -0.18 4.76
N TRP A 58 -1.43 -0.11 6.07
CA TRP A 58 -2.79 -0.01 6.63
C TRP A 58 -3.71 -1.22 6.48
N ASP A 59 -3.28 -2.30 5.81
CA ASP A 59 -4.08 -3.50 5.72
C ASP A 59 -4.08 -4.29 7.04
N SER A 60 -5.13 -5.06 7.26
CA SER A 60 -5.24 -6.05 8.33
C SER A 60 -4.13 -7.11 8.30
N SER A 61 -3.56 -7.38 7.11
CA SER A 61 -2.48 -8.33 6.89
C SER A 61 -1.08 -7.70 6.98
N ALA A 62 -0.95 -6.44 7.42
CA ALA A 62 0.33 -5.73 7.50
C ALA A 62 1.28 -6.40 8.52
N ASP A 63 2.35 -7.03 8.01
CA ASP A 63 3.30 -7.84 8.78
C ASP A 63 4.75 -7.33 8.72
N GLY A 64 4.98 -6.20 8.05
CA GLY A 64 6.31 -5.64 7.79
C GLY A 64 6.38 -4.96 6.43
N TYR A 65 7.58 -4.52 6.05
CA TYR A 65 7.81 -3.91 4.74
C TYR A 65 8.59 -4.84 3.80
N ALA A 66 8.36 -4.66 2.50
CA ALA A 66 9.26 -5.14 1.46
C ALA A 66 10.46 -4.20 1.33
N MET A 67 11.64 -4.73 1.05
CA MET A 67 12.79 -3.90 0.67
C MET A 67 12.60 -3.39 -0.76
N GLY A 68 12.99 -2.14 -1.00
CA GLY A 68 13.03 -1.54 -2.32
C GLY A 68 14.40 -0.95 -2.61
N ASP A 69 14.69 -0.76 -3.89
CA ASP A 69 15.84 0.00 -4.36
C ASP A 69 15.39 1.36 -4.89
N GLY A 70 16.27 2.35 -4.85
CA GLY A 70 15.93 3.67 -5.34
C GLY A 70 17.11 4.64 -5.37
N CYS A 71 17.06 5.55 -6.33
CA CYS A 71 17.97 6.67 -6.47
C CYS A 71 17.15 7.88 -6.87
N GLY A 72 17.15 8.92 -6.05
CA GLY A 72 16.33 10.10 -6.28
C GLY A 72 16.97 11.35 -5.71
N PHE A 73 16.81 12.46 -6.43
CA PHE A 73 17.32 13.77 -6.05
C PHE A 73 16.35 14.87 -6.47
N VAL A 74 16.42 15.98 -5.75
CA VAL A 74 15.74 17.24 -6.06
C VAL A 74 16.77 18.37 -6.03
N VAL A 75 16.57 19.36 -6.90
CA VAL A 75 17.33 20.61 -6.87
C VAL A 75 16.47 21.66 -6.19
N LEU A 76 17.01 22.25 -5.13
CA LEU A 76 16.36 23.28 -4.34
C LEU A 76 17.01 24.63 -4.64
N LYS A 77 16.19 25.67 -4.64
CA LYS A 77 16.60 27.07 -4.73
C LYS A 77 15.61 27.94 -3.95
N ARG A 78 15.95 29.21 -3.75
CA ARG A 78 14.96 30.19 -3.30
C ARG A 78 13.96 30.48 -4.41
N ILE A 79 12.69 30.65 -4.04
CA ILE A 79 11.63 31.05 -4.98
C ILE A 79 11.60 32.56 -5.19
N ALA A 80 12.09 33.32 -4.21
CA ALA A 80 12.17 34.77 -4.22
C ALA A 80 13.42 35.23 -3.47
N ASP A 81 13.99 36.34 -3.92
CA ASP A 81 15.01 37.10 -3.21
C ASP A 81 14.42 38.38 -2.62
N TRP A 82 15.12 38.97 -1.65
CA TRP A 82 14.76 40.28 -1.10
C TRP A 82 15.58 41.37 -1.78
N VAL A 83 14.92 42.25 -2.52
CA VAL A 83 15.53 43.42 -3.18
C VAL A 83 14.86 44.66 -2.62
N ASP A 84 15.64 45.54 -1.99
CA ASP A 84 15.16 46.79 -1.37
C ASP A 84 13.99 46.60 -0.39
N GLY A 85 13.99 45.49 0.35
CA GLY A 85 12.95 45.18 1.34
C GLY A 85 11.65 44.62 0.75
N VAL A 86 11.61 44.31 -0.55
CA VAL A 86 10.49 43.68 -1.24
C VAL A 86 10.91 42.30 -1.74
N GLN A 87 10.01 41.31 -1.66
CA GLN A 87 10.24 40.00 -2.26
C GLN A 87 10.05 40.07 -3.78
N VAL A 88 11.06 39.63 -4.52
CA VAL A 88 11.03 39.52 -5.98
C VAL A 88 11.18 38.05 -6.35
N TYR A 89 10.19 37.51 -7.06
CA TYR A 89 10.20 36.12 -7.50
C TYR A 89 11.24 35.88 -8.59
N ILE A 90 11.96 34.76 -8.47
CA ILE A 90 12.99 34.37 -9.45
C ILE A 90 12.30 33.66 -10.61
N GLU A 91 12.09 34.39 -11.71
CA GLU A 91 11.48 33.87 -12.94
C GLU A 91 12.47 33.11 -13.84
N GLY A 92 11.95 32.42 -14.85
CA GLY A 92 12.75 31.84 -15.94
C GLY A 92 13.35 30.45 -15.69
N GLU A 93 13.12 29.85 -14.52
CA GLU A 93 13.56 28.48 -14.23
C GLU A 93 12.36 27.55 -13.96
N PRO A 94 12.44 26.26 -14.34
CA PRO A 94 11.37 25.30 -14.09
C PRO A 94 11.09 25.12 -12.60
N LEU A 95 9.81 25.18 -12.22
CA LEU A 95 9.35 24.93 -10.85
C LEU A 95 8.42 23.73 -10.86
N VAL A 96 8.81 22.64 -10.19
CA VAL A 96 7.95 21.45 -10.02
C VAL A 96 6.96 21.64 -8.87
N GLY A 97 7.37 22.36 -7.83
CA GLY A 97 6.58 22.71 -6.66
C GLY A 97 7.46 23.36 -5.60
N THR A 98 6.89 23.64 -4.43
CA THR A 98 7.54 24.44 -3.39
C THR A 98 7.58 23.69 -2.06
N ILE A 99 8.69 23.80 -1.33
CA ILE A 99 8.75 23.41 0.09
C ILE A 99 8.39 24.62 0.93
N CYS A 100 7.21 24.61 1.54
CA CYS A 100 6.71 25.73 2.35
C CYS A 100 7.31 25.74 3.75
N GLY A 101 7.55 24.56 4.31
CA GLY A 101 8.13 24.38 5.63
C GLY A 101 8.65 22.98 5.80
N SER A 102 9.63 22.80 6.69
CA SER A 102 10.13 21.48 7.04
C SER A 102 10.64 21.47 8.48
N THR A 103 10.60 20.31 9.11
CA THR A 103 11.11 20.13 10.47
C THR A 103 11.69 18.74 10.66
N LEU A 104 12.67 18.63 11.55
CA LEU A 104 13.30 17.40 12.00
C LEU A 104 13.23 17.32 13.52
N ASN A 105 12.89 16.14 14.06
CA ASN A 105 12.98 15.86 15.50
C ASN A 105 13.39 14.40 15.78
N SER A 106 13.30 13.99 17.04
CA SER A 106 13.59 12.62 17.49
C SER A 106 12.48 12.08 18.40
N ASN A 107 12.27 10.77 18.35
CA ASN A 107 11.41 10.05 19.29
C ASN A 107 11.93 10.14 20.74
N GLY A 108 13.22 10.40 20.95
CA GLY A 108 13.80 10.50 22.29
C GLY A 108 13.68 9.17 23.07
N CYS A 109 13.29 9.25 24.34
CA CYS A 109 13.06 8.06 25.16
C CYS A 109 11.69 7.44 24.82
N ALA A 110 11.70 6.35 24.05
CA ALA A 110 10.52 5.57 23.69
C ALA A 110 10.62 4.14 24.27
N ALA A 111 9.54 3.36 24.16
CA ALA A 111 9.46 2.00 24.72
C ALA A 111 10.53 1.04 24.16
N SER A 112 10.98 1.27 22.93
CA SER A 112 12.14 0.63 22.33
C SER A 112 12.74 1.58 21.29
N LEU A 113 13.94 1.26 20.78
CA LEU A 113 14.62 2.08 19.77
C LEU A 113 13.76 2.29 18.51
N SER A 114 13.00 1.27 18.11
CA SER A 114 12.15 1.26 16.92
C SER A 114 10.67 1.54 17.20
N ALA A 115 10.29 1.77 18.46
CA ALA A 115 8.89 2.00 18.81
C ALA A 115 8.39 3.32 18.20
N PRO A 116 7.18 3.34 17.62
CA PRO A 116 6.54 4.57 17.18
C PRO A 116 6.26 5.47 18.39
N HIS A 117 6.29 6.79 18.21
CA HIS A 117 6.08 7.75 19.30
C HIS A 117 5.13 8.89 18.88
N GLY A 118 3.83 8.70 19.13
CA GLY A 118 2.77 9.60 18.67
C GLY A 118 2.97 11.08 19.07
N PRO A 119 3.25 11.42 20.35
CA PRO A 119 3.56 12.79 20.75
C PRO A 119 4.69 13.45 19.95
N SER A 120 5.79 12.73 19.68
CA SER A 120 6.88 13.25 18.84
C SER A 120 6.44 13.49 17.40
N GLU A 121 5.57 12.64 16.85
CA GLU A 121 5.01 12.82 15.50
C GLU A 121 4.03 14.00 15.44
N GLN A 122 3.21 14.19 16.48
CA GLN A 122 2.30 15.34 16.57
C GLN A 122 3.08 16.66 16.62
N GLU A 123 4.12 16.71 17.46
CA GLU A 123 4.96 17.90 17.57
C GLU A 123 5.73 18.18 16.28
N LEU A 124 6.22 17.14 15.59
CA LEU A 124 6.89 17.27 14.30
C LEU A 124 6.01 17.97 13.27
N VAL A 125 4.77 17.50 13.11
CA VAL A 125 3.81 18.06 12.15
C VAL A 125 3.40 19.48 12.55
N ALA A 126 3.12 19.71 13.83
CA ALA A 126 2.77 21.03 14.34
C ALA A 126 3.89 22.05 14.11
N GLN A 127 5.15 21.67 14.31
CA GLN A 127 6.31 22.53 14.02
C GLN A 127 6.47 22.81 12.53
N ALA A 128 6.29 21.82 11.67
CA ALA A 128 6.37 22.01 10.22
C ALA A 128 5.29 22.98 9.71
N LEU A 129 4.06 22.88 10.24
CA LEU A 129 2.98 23.83 9.95
C LEU A 129 3.33 25.25 10.42
N ARG A 130 3.87 25.40 11.63
CA ARG A 130 4.34 26.69 12.15
C ARG A 130 5.45 27.28 11.27
N SER A 131 6.41 26.46 10.84
CA SER A 131 7.46 26.89 9.90
C SER A 131 6.91 27.30 8.53
N ALA A 132 5.80 26.71 8.08
CA ALA A 132 5.15 27.04 6.83
C ALA A 132 4.17 28.23 6.95
N GLY A 133 3.79 28.63 8.17
CA GLY A 133 2.75 29.63 8.41
C GLY A 133 1.35 29.16 8.01
N LEU A 134 1.09 27.85 8.06
CA LEU A 134 -0.17 27.25 7.58
C LEU A 134 -1.05 26.76 8.74
N ASN A 135 -2.36 26.81 8.52
CA ASN A 135 -3.33 26.17 9.41
C ASN A 135 -3.39 24.66 9.11
N PRO A 136 -3.59 23.79 10.13
CA PRO A 136 -3.86 22.36 9.93
C PRO A 136 -4.87 22.01 8.82
N THR A 137 -5.92 22.81 8.68
CA THR A 137 -6.98 22.62 7.68
C THR A 137 -6.56 22.97 6.25
N ASN A 138 -5.42 23.64 6.06
CA ASN A 138 -4.87 23.89 4.73
C ASN A 138 -4.25 22.64 4.12
N ILE A 139 -3.93 21.61 4.91
CA ILE A 139 -3.32 20.38 4.39
C ILE A 139 -4.41 19.48 3.79
N ASP A 140 -4.31 19.24 2.48
CA ASP A 140 -5.24 18.45 1.70
C ASP A 140 -4.97 16.95 1.84
N ALA A 141 -3.68 16.58 1.83
CA ALA A 141 -3.24 15.20 1.93
C ALA A 141 -1.92 15.05 2.69
N VAL A 142 -1.63 13.83 3.13
CA VAL A 142 -0.33 13.45 3.69
C VAL A 142 0.17 12.18 3.01
N GLU A 143 1.40 12.25 2.54
CA GLU A 143 2.22 11.10 2.18
C GLU A 143 2.93 10.61 3.44
N CYS A 144 2.38 9.54 4.02
CA CYS A 144 2.83 8.93 5.25
C CYS A 144 4.15 8.17 5.05
N ASN A 145 4.84 7.90 6.15
CA ASN A 145 5.93 6.93 6.15
C ASN A 145 5.39 5.54 5.81
N GLY A 146 4.24 5.13 6.37
CA GLY A 146 3.50 3.95 5.93
C GLY A 146 4.34 2.68 5.95
N GLN A 147 4.75 2.26 7.15
CA GLN A 147 5.74 1.19 7.32
C GLN A 147 5.16 -0.19 7.01
N ALA A 148 3.84 -0.33 6.88
CA ALA A 148 3.16 -1.62 6.80
C ALA A 148 3.44 -2.47 8.06
N CYS A 149 3.58 -1.80 9.20
CA CYS A 149 3.63 -2.42 10.51
C CYS A 149 2.39 -2.03 11.28
N PHE A 150 1.61 -3.04 11.68
CA PHE A 150 0.28 -2.90 12.26
C PHE A 150 0.13 -1.79 13.32
N LEU A 151 0.99 -1.76 14.35
CA LEU A 151 0.95 -0.72 15.39
C LEU A 151 1.49 0.63 14.92
N ALA A 152 2.59 0.64 14.17
CA ALA A 152 3.26 1.87 13.75
C ALA A 152 2.43 2.68 12.74
N ASP A 153 1.65 1.99 11.92
CA ASP A 153 0.71 2.57 10.96
C ASP A 153 -0.49 3.23 11.69
N ALA A 154 -1.03 2.57 12.72
CA ALA A 154 -2.12 3.12 13.52
C ALA A 154 -1.70 4.36 14.32
N VAL A 155 -0.51 4.32 14.94
CA VAL A 155 0.05 5.49 15.66
C VAL A 155 0.29 6.67 14.72
N GLU A 156 0.82 6.40 13.52
CA GLU A 156 1.12 7.43 12.52
C GLU A 156 -0.13 8.17 12.08
N VAL A 157 -1.15 7.44 11.64
CA VAL A 157 -2.40 8.05 11.17
C VAL A 157 -3.14 8.77 12.29
N SER A 158 -3.23 8.16 13.48
CA SER A 158 -3.88 8.80 14.64
C SER A 158 -3.20 10.12 15.00
N SER A 159 -1.86 10.15 14.98
CA SER A 159 -1.07 11.36 15.25
C SER A 159 -1.30 12.45 14.20
N LEU A 160 -1.31 12.07 12.92
CA LEU A 160 -1.61 12.99 11.82
C LEU A 160 -3.02 13.58 11.93
N LEU A 161 -4.05 12.74 12.12
CA LEU A 161 -5.44 13.20 12.23
C LEU A 161 -5.64 14.11 13.44
N ARG A 162 -5.00 13.80 14.58
CA ARG A 162 -5.12 14.63 15.79
C ARG A 162 -4.58 16.05 15.59
N VAL A 163 -3.51 16.22 14.80
CA VAL A 163 -2.97 17.55 14.48
C VAL A 163 -3.75 18.21 13.33
N LEU A 164 -4.04 17.48 12.26
CA LEU A 164 -4.54 18.03 11.00
C LEU A 164 -6.05 18.23 10.94
N ARG A 165 -6.81 17.50 11.76
CA ARG A 165 -8.27 17.55 11.82
C ARG A 165 -8.80 17.73 13.24
N GLY A 166 -8.03 17.43 14.27
CA GLY A 166 -8.48 17.59 15.65
C GLY A 166 -9.83 16.91 15.90
N GLU A 167 -10.58 17.40 16.90
CA GLU A 167 -11.86 16.81 17.27
C GLU A 167 -13.03 17.39 16.45
N ASP A 168 -13.00 18.67 16.10
CA ASP A 168 -14.14 19.39 15.50
C ASP A 168 -14.12 19.52 13.96
N ILE A 169 -13.03 19.15 13.28
CA ILE A 169 -12.92 19.34 11.82
C ILE A 169 -13.37 18.07 11.09
N CYS A 170 -14.42 18.20 10.29
CA CYS A 170 -14.99 17.12 9.46
C CYS A 170 -14.51 17.12 7.99
N ALA A 171 -13.46 17.89 7.66
CA ALA A 171 -12.88 17.85 6.32
C ALA A 171 -12.06 16.56 6.16
N PRO A 172 -12.23 15.77 5.08
CA PRO A 172 -11.41 14.58 4.87
C PRO A 172 -9.95 14.96 4.60
N LEU A 173 -9.01 14.19 5.15
CA LEU A 173 -7.58 14.25 4.85
C LEU A 173 -7.19 13.10 3.93
N GLY A 174 -6.67 13.38 2.74
CA GLY A 174 -6.12 12.33 1.89
C GLY A 174 -4.89 11.68 2.53
N VAL A 175 -4.79 10.35 2.53
CA VAL A 175 -3.61 9.66 3.03
C VAL A 175 -3.04 8.70 1.99
N THR A 176 -1.74 8.85 1.70
CA THR A 176 -0.99 8.05 0.73
C THR A 176 0.31 7.51 1.32
N ALA A 177 0.84 6.43 0.75
CA ALA A 177 2.12 5.83 1.13
C ALA A 177 2.77 5.12 -0.07
N VAL A 178 3.88 5.69 -0.58
CA VAL A 178 4.61 5.20 -1.77
C VAL A 178 5.25 3.84 -1.55
N LYS A 179 5.50 3.47 -0.30
CA LYS A 179 6.09 2.16 0.03
C LYS A 179 5.20 1.00 -0.41
N SER A 180 3.88 1.19 -0.49
CA SER A 180 2.95 0.19 -1.05
C SER A 180 3.19 -0.11 -2.54
N LEU A 181 3.77 0.85 -3.29
CA LEU A 181 4.02 0.74 -4.73
C LEU A 181 5.42 0.21 -5.05
N MET A 182 6.44 0.67 -4.32
CA MET A 182 7.85 0.43 -4.66
C MET A 182 8.67 -0.24 -3.57
N GLY A 183 8.05 -0.62 -2.45
CA GLY A 183 8.78 -1.10 -1.27
C GLY A 183 9.48 0.01 -0.48
N HIS A 184 10.15 -0.36 0.60
CA HIS A 184 10.94 0.55 1.41
C HIS A 184 12.34 0.74 0.82
N ALA A 185 12.54 1.84 0.09
CA ALA A 185 13.84 2.23 -0.46
C ALA A 185 14.79 2.91 0.56
N SER A 186 14.78 2.46 1.82
CA SER A 186 15.66 2.91 2.93
C SER A 186 16.03 4.40 2.90
N GLU A 187 17.27 4.73 2.51
CA GLU A 187 17.81 6.09 2.46
C GLU A 187 17.10 6.95 1.41
N CYS A 188 16.63 6.38 0.30
CA CYS A 188 15.92 7.05 -0.80
C CYS A 188 14.40 7.22 -0.54
N ALA A 189 13.84 6.54 0.46
CA ALA A 189 12.38 6.52 0.67
C ALA A 189 11.76 7.91 0.85
N GLY A 190 12.46 8.82 1.53
CA GLY A 190 11.96 10.18 1.80
C GLY A 190 11.82 11.05 0.55
N VAL A 191 12.85 11.07 -0.30
CA VAL A 191 12.81 11.84 -1.56
C VAL A 191 11.87 11.20 -2.58
N ALA A 192 11.72 9.88 -2.59
CA ALA A 192 10.72 9.20 -3.43
C ALA A 192 9.29 9.62 -3.07
N SER A 193 8.96 9.66 -1.76
CA SER A 193 7.69 10.19 -1.27
C SER A 193 7.48 11.66 -1.66
N LEU A 194 8.51 12.51 -1.53
CA LEU A 194 8.42 13.91 -1.93
C LEU A 194 8.22 14.07 -3.44
N GLN A 195 8.94 13.31 -4.27
CA GLN A 195 8.80 13.33 -5.72
C GLN A 195 7.41 12.87 -6.16
N ARG A 196 6.86 11.81 -5.54
CA ARG A 196 5.48 11.37 -5.79
C ARG A 196 4.51 12.51 -5.55
N VAL A 197 4.62 13.20 -4.42
CA VAL A 197 3.72 14.31 -4.05
C VAL A 197 3.84 15.49 -4.99
N LEU A 198 5.07 15.91 -5.33
CA LEU A 198 5.29 17.04 -6.24
C LEU A 198 4.76 16.74 -7.65
N LEU A 199 5.00 15.52 -8.14
CA LEU A 199 4.46 15.07 -9.43
C LEU A 199 2.94 14.95 -9.37
N ALA A 200 2.37 14.26 -8.39
CA ALA A 200 0.93 14.15 -8.17
C ALA A 200 0.25 15.52 -8.17
N GLY A 201 0.87 16.51 -7.52
CA GLY A 201 0.41 17.90 -7.55
C GLY A 201 0.37 18.51 -8.95
N SER A 202 1.46 18.35 -9.71
CA SER A 202 1.52 18.82 -11.11
C SER A 202 0.49 18.15 -12.03
N TRP A 203 0.19 16.87 -11.79
CA TRP A 203 -0.80 16.11 -12.57
C TRP A 203 -2.22 16.28 -12.05
N GLY A 204 -2.43 16.93 -10.90
CA GLY A 204 -3.75 17.07 -10.30
C GLY A 204 -4.39 15.78 -9.81
N ALA A 205 -3.62 14.71 -9.59
CA ALA A 205 -4.14 13.41 -9.18
C ALA A 205 -3.30 12.75 -8.07
N MET A 206 -3.97 12.32 -7.01
CA MET A 206 -3.44 11.44 -5.97
C MET A 206 -3.44 10.00 -6.48
N THR A 207 -2.28 9.36 -6.51
CA THR A 207 -2.16 7.97 -6.93
C THR A 207 -2.62 7.00 -5.82
N PRO A 208 -3.15 5.83 -6.18
CA PRO A 208 -3.65 4.85 -5.21
C PRO A 208 -2.54 4.24 -4.35
N ASN A 209 -2.92 3.72 -3.19
CA ASN A 209 -2.12 2.77 -2.42
C ASN A 209 -2.50 1.35 -2.83
N CYS A 210 -1.48 0.50 -2.94
CA CYS A 210 -1.68 -0.91 -3.25
C CYS A 210 -1.88 -1.74 -2.00
N HIS A 211 -2.37 -2.97 -2.18
CA HIS A 211 -2.40 -4.02 -1.16
C HIS A 211 -3.28 -3.73 0.07
N LEU A 212 -4.22 -2.80 -0.06
CA LEU A 212 -5.24 -2.51 0.95
C LEU A 212 -6.57 -3.15 0.55
N HIS A 213 -6.88 -4.30 1.15
CA HIS A 213 -8.11 -5.08 0.96
C HIS A 213 -9.04 -4.96 2.17
N GLN A 214 -8.50 -4.98 3.38
CA GLN A 214 -9.24 -4.84 4.63
C GLN A 214 -8.47 -3.93 5.57
N LEU A 215 -9.13 -2.89 6.08
CA LEU A 215 -8.47 -1.92 6.96
C LEU A 215 -8.03 -2.58 8.27
N ASN A 216 -6.84 -2.21 8.75
CA ASN A 216 -6.35 -2.53 10.09
C ASN A 216 -7.37 -2.10 11.16
N PRO A 217 -7.88 -3.02 12.00
CA PRO A 217 -8.94 -2.75 12.97
C PRO A 217 -8.54 -1.79 14.10
N HIS A 218 -7.25 -1.50 14.27
CA HIS A 218 -6.77 -0.50 15.25
C HIS A 218 -6.69 0.91 14.66
N MET A 219 -7.00 1.07 13.38
CA MET A 219 -7.07 2.36 12.72
C MET A 219 -8.52 2.83 12.71
N ASP A 220 -8.77 3.95 13.37
CA ASP A 220 -10.05 4.66 13.27
C ASP A 220 -9.81 6.03 12.65
N PHE A 221 -10.38 6.22 11.45
CA PHE A 221 -10.34 7.50 10.76
C PHE A 221 -11.46 8.45 11.22
N GLY A 222 -12.49 7.96 11.93
CA GLY A 222 -13.62 8.76 12.40
C GLY A 222 -14.33 9.55 11.30
N GLY A 223 -14.27 9.09 10.05
CA GLY A 223 -14.76 9.81 8.86
C GLY A 223 -13.92 11.02 8.43
N LYS A 224 -12.76 11.25 9.05
CA LYS A 224 -11.88 12.42 8.84
C LYS A 224 -10.69 12.15 7.92
N GLY A 225 -10.43 10.91 7.54
CA GLY A 225 -9.42 10.57 6.55
C GLY A 225 -10.02 9.85 5.36
N ASN A 226 -9.38 10.04 4.21
CA ASN A 226 -9.70 9.40 2.96
C ASN A 226 -8.50 8.56 2.52
N LEU A 227 -8.64 7.24 2.62
CA LEU A 227 -7.65 6.29 2.13
C LEU A 227 -7.71 6.27 0.62
N ILE A 228 -6.62 6.66 -0.03
CA ILE A 228 -6.57 6.73 -1.49
C ILE A 228 -6.35 5.31 -2.03
N THR A 229 -7.42 4.59 -2.35
CA THR A 229 -7.38 3.24 -2.96
C THR A 229 -7.52 3.26 -4.48
N ASP A 230 -7.93 4.41 -5.02
CA ASP A 230 -8.06 4.68 -6.45
C ASP A 230 -7.34 5.96 -6.82
N CYS A 231 -7.08 6.16 -8.12
CA CYS A 231 -6.57 7.45 -8.59
C CYS A 231 -7.67 8.50 -8.39
N LEU A 232 -7.40 9.50 -7.53
CA LEU A 232 -8.36 10.53 -7.18
C LEU A 232 -7.82 11.90 -7.53
N GLU A 233 -8.62 12.71 -8.22
CA GLU A 233 -8.28 14.09 -8.50
C GLU A 233 -8.20 14.92 -7.22
N TYR A 234 -7.29 15.89 -7.18
CA TYR A 234 -7.31 16.90 -6.13
C TYR A 234 -8.53 17.81 -6.32
N ARG A 235 -9.16 18.21 -5.21
CA ARG A 235 -10.36 19.05 -5.22
C ARG A 235 -10.10 20.45 -5.81
N MET A 236 -8.89 20.94 -5.66
CA MET A 236 -8.49 22.31 -5.98
C MET A 236 -7.34 22.31 -6.98
N LEU A 237 -7.17 23.42 -7.70
CA LEU A 237 -6.05 23.62 -8.65
C LEU A 237 -4.68 23.74 -7.96
N SER A 238 -4.66 23.88 -6.64
CA SER A 238 -3.45 23.92 -5.85
C SER A 238 -3.66 23.15 -4.56
N MET A 239 -2.60 22.54 -4.05
CA MET A 239 -2.68 21.67 -2.88
C MET A 239 -1.49 21.87 -1.95
N TYR A 240 -1.75 21.73 -0.65
CA TYR A 240 -0.71 21.51 0.34
C TYR A 240 -0.69 20.07 0.77
N VAL A 241 0.49 19.45 0.69
CA VAL A 241 0.67 18.03 1.01
C VAL A 241 1.84 17.87 1.96
N GLY A 242 1.59 17.23 3.09
CA GLY A 242 2.61 16.83 4.06
C GLY A 242 3.33 15.56 3.61
N VAL A 243 4.63 15.45 3.88
CA VAL A 243 5.44 14.27 3.59
C VAL A 243 6.19 13.88 4.85
N THR A 244 5.95 12.69 5.37
CA THR A 244 6.58 12.16 6.58
C THR A 244 7.57 11.07 6.26
N ALA A 245 8.78 11.16 6.80
CA ALA A 245 9.75 10.07 6.76
C ALA A 245 10.30 9.79 8.16
N ARG A 246 10.30 8.51 8.55
CA ARG A 246 10.84 8.04 9.83
C ARG A 246 12.14 7.27 9.62
N GLY A 247 13.00 7.31 10.62
CA GLY A 247 14.26 6.57 10.66
C GLY A 247 14.18 5.51 11.74
N PHE A 248 14.77 4.35 11.50
CA PHE A 248 14.80 3.25 12.47
C PHE A 248 15.36 3.67 13.84
N GLY A 249 16.33 4.59 13.87
CA GLY A 249 16.90 5.15 15.11
C GLY A 249 16.08 6.28 15.76
N GLY A 250 14.84 6.51 15.32
CA GLY A 250 13.93 7.50 15.90
C GLY A 250 14.03 8.92 15.33
N THR A 251 14.83 9.17 14.30
CA THR A 251 14.87 10.48 13.61
C THR A 251 13.70 10.63 12.65
N ASN A 252 12.87 11.65 12.87
CA ASN A 252 11.71 11.94 12.05
C ASN A 252 11.88 13.25 11.29
N VAL A 253 11.36 13.30 10.08
CA VAL A 253 11.32 14.50 9.25
C VAL A 253 9.93 14.65 8.65
N HIS A 254 9.41 15.88 8.68
CA HIS A 254 8.18 16.24 7.99
C HIS A 254 8.41 17.46 7.11
N VAL A 255 7.94 17.39 5.87
CA VAL A 255 8.01 18.47 4.88
C VAL A 255 6.60 18.82 4.46
N VAL A 256 6.26 20.11 4.45
CA VAL A 256 5.03 20.60 3.84
C VAL A 256 5.36 21.15 2.47
N SER A 257 4.74 20.57 1.46
CA SER A 257 4.89 20.99 0.07
C SER A 257 3.66 21.72 -0.44
N TYR A 258 3.87 22.56 -1.45
CA TYR A 258 2.82 23.20 -2.23
C TYR A 258 3.01 22.85 -3.71
N GLY A 259 1.92 22.45 -4.34
CA GLY A 259 1.84 22.18 -5.78
C GLY A 259 0.68 22.93 -6.41
N GLN A 260 0.79 23.14 -7.73
CA GLN A 260 -0.28 23.64 -8.57
C GLN A 260 -0.42 22.73 -9.78
N ILE A 261 -1.65 22.47 -10.20
CA ILE A 261 -1.93 21.66 -11.39
C ILE A 261 -1.35 22.37 -12.61
N ASP A 262 -0.55 21.63 -13.36
CA ASP A 262 -0.03 22.06 -14.65
C ASP A 262 -1.10 21.79 -15.70
N ALA A 263 -1.76 22.85 -16.19
CA ALA A 263 -2.84 22.73 -17.17
C ALA A 263 -2.39 22.11 -18.52
N SER A 264 -1.07 21.99 -18.77
CA SER A 264 -0.55 21.28 -19.93
C SER A 264 -0.47 19.76 -19.73
N ARG A 265 -0.64 19.27 -18.50
CA ARG A 265 -0.62 17.85 -18.15
C ARG A 265 -2.04 17.34 -17.98
N GLU A 266 -2.45 16.45 -18.87
CA GLU A 266 -3.69 15.70 -18.72
C GLU A 266 -3.38 14.31 -18.14
N PRO A 267 -4.00 13.90 -17.02
CA PRO A 267 -3.85 12.55 -16.50
C PRO A 267 -4.20 11.55 -17.60
N THR A 268 -3.25 10.72 -17.98
CA THR A 268 -3.56 9.56 -18.82
C THR A 268 -4.28 8.56 -17.93
N VAL A 269 -5.61 8.50 -18.03
CA VAL A 269 -6.37 7.38 -17.46
C VAL A 269 -5.89 6.14 -18.22
N PRO A 270 -5.27 5.16 -17.56
CA PRO A 270 -4.91 3.92 -18.24
C PRO A 270 -6.19 3.33 -18.84
N GLU A 271 -6.20 3.05 -20.15
CA GLU A 271 -7.29 2.30 -20.81
C GLU A 271 -7.39 0.85 -20.31
N GLU A 272 -6.61 0.46 -19.29
CA GLU A 272 -6.77 -0.81 -18.62
C GLU A 272 -8.14 -0.84 -17.94
N LYS A 273 -9.08 -1.53 -18.61
CA LYS A 273 -10.25 -2.13 -17.98
C LYS A 273 -9.75 -2.83 -16.72
N LYS A 274 -10.07 -2.27 -15.54
CA LYS A 274 -9.95 -3.01 -14.27
C LYS A 274 -10.58 -4.37 -14.49
N SER A 275 -9.79 -5.43 -14.45
CA SER A 275 -10.31 -6.79 -14.41
C SER A 275 -11.18 -6.87 -13.17
N TYR A 276 -12.50 -6.90 -13.35
CA TYR A 276 -13.42 -7.06 -12.24
C TYR A 276 -13.02 -8.34 -11.48
N PHE A 277 -12.89 -8.24 -10.16
CA PHE A 277 -12.72 -9.39 -9.29
C PHE A 277 -13.95 -10.29 -9.48
N ASN A 278 -13.72 -11.43 -10.12
CA ASN A 278 -14.76 -12.35 -10.50
C ASN A 278 -14.65 -13.60 -9.60
N PHE A 279 -15.45 -13.67 -8.53
CA PHE A 279 -15.66 -14.84 -7.66
C PHE A 279 -16.91 -15.64 -8.03
N TRP A 280 -16.84 -16.92 -8.42
CA TRP A 280 -18.06 -17.73 -8.58
C TRP A 280 -18.78 -18.03 -7.25
N PRO A 281 -20.13 -17.94 -7.16
CA PRO A 281 -21.08 -17.59 -8.23
C PRO A 281 -21.31 -16.08 -8.43
N GLY A 282 -20.74 -15.21 -7.59
CA GLY A 282 -20.84 -13.75 -7.69
C GLY A 282 -19.75 -13.06 -8.53
N GLY A 283 -19.33 -13.65 -9.65
CA GLY A 283 -18.14 -13.19 -10.36
C GLY A 283 -17.57 -14.18 -11.37
N GLY A 284 -18.15 -14.12 -12.56
CA GLY A 284 -17.45 -13.63 -13.74
C GLY A 284 -16.61 -14.62 -14.55
N GLY A 285 -17.30 -15.67 -14.97
CA GLY A 285 -17.48 -15.88 -16.40
C GLY A 285 -18.97 -16.09 -16.65
N GLU A 286 -19.69 -15.11 -17.21
CA GLU A 286 -20.97 -15.43 -17.83
C GLU A 286 -20.65 -16.17 -19.12
N LEU A 287 -20.96 -17.46 -19.15
CA LEU A 287 -21.05 -18.17 -20.43
C LEU A 287 -22.24 -17.56 -21.17
N GLN A 288 -22.01 -17.10 -22.40
CA GLN A 288 -23.11 -16.76 -23.29
C GLN A 288 -24.05 -17.97 -23.36
N ASP A 289 -25.36 -17.76 -23.57
CA ASP A 289 -26.36 -18.85 -23.55
C ASP A 289 -25.96 -20.05 -24.42
N GLU A 290 -25.28 -19.79 -25.53
CA GLU A 290 -24.76 -20.77 -26.49
C GLU A 290 -23.56 -21.59 -25.97
N GLN A 291 -22.83 -21.03 -25.00
CA GLN A 291 -21.64 -21.64 -24.39
C GLN A 291 -21.94 -22.36 -23.08
N GLN A 292 -23.17 -22.28 -22.55
CA GLN A 292 -23.56 -23.01 -21.35
C GLN A 292 -23.57 -24.53 -21.60
N PRO A 293 -23.23 -25.35 -20.60
CA PRO A 293 -23.29 -26.80 -20.73
C PRO A 293 -24.73 -27.31 -20.73
N SER A 294 -25.07 -28.16 -21.69
CA SER A 294 -26.37 -28.85 -21.80
C SER A 294 -26.44 -30.17 -21.03
N ARG A 295 -25.29 -30.84 -20.84
CA ARG A 295 -25.12 -32.14 -20.16
C ARG A 295 -24.56 -31.98 -18.74
N GLY A 296 -24.08 -30.79 -18.40
CA GLY A 296 -23.53 -30.40 -17.11
C GLY A 296 -22.00 -30.29 -17.09
N TYR A 297 -21.46 -30.12 -15.89
CA TYR A 297 -20.02 -29.97 -15.67
C TYR A 297 -19.34 -31.31 -15.37
N PHE A 298 -18.10 -31.42 -15.84
CA PHE A 298 -17.22 -32.57 -15.63
C PHE A 298 -15.91 -32.07 -15.04
N ILE A 299 -15.24 -32.92 -14.28
CA ILE A 299 -13.95 -32.61 -13.66
C ILE A 299 -12.94 -33.69 -14.05
N ALA A 300 -11.73 -33.27 -14.36
CA ALA A 300 -10.59 -34.15 -14.58
C ALA A 300 -9.41 -33.61 -13.79
N GLY A 301 -8.66 -34.49 -13.14
CA GLY A 301 -7.52 -34.07 -12.33
C GLY A 301 -6.55 -35.20 -12.04
N THR A 302 -5.51 -34.88 -11.28
CA THR A 302 -4.49 -35.86 -10.88
C THR A 302 -5.09 -37.06 -10.16
N PHE A 303 -6.13 -36.84 -9.34
CA PHE A 303 -6.88 -37.88 -8.62
C PHE A 303 -7.61 -38.89 -9.52
N SER A 304 -7.97 -38.50 -10.76
CA SER A 304 -8.62 -39.36 -11.74
C SER A 304 -7.69 -39.76 -12.88
N ARG A 305 -6.38 -39.49 -12.76
CA ARG A 305 -5.40 -39.62 -13.87
C ARG A 305 -5.87 -38.88 -15.13
N TRP A 306 -6.50 -37.72 -14.94
CA TRP A 306 -7.10 -36.89 -15.98
C TRP A 306 -8.25 -37.57 -16.75
N GLU A 307 -8.83 -38.65 -16.22
CA GLU A 307 -10.11 -39.18 -16.70
C GLU A 307 -11.26 -38.28 -16.24
N MET A 308 -12.19 -37.99 -17.15
CA MET A 308 -13.30 -37.09 -16.90
C MET A 308 -14.38 -37.76 -16.06
N THR A 309 -14.76 -37.13 -14.96
CA THR A 309 -15.87 -37.57 -14.11
C THR A 309 -16.96 -36.51 -14.09
N LYS A 310 -18.23 -36.94 -14.17
CA LYS A 310 -19.35 -36.01 -14.10
C LYS A 310 -19.50 -35.44 -12.69
N MET A 311 -19.71 -34.14 -12.56
CA MET A 311 -20.00 -33.49 -11.29
C MET A 311 -21.48 -33.65 -10.92
N GLU A 312 -21.76 -33.72 -9.61
CA GLU A 312 -23.13 -33.85 -9.09
C GLU A 312 -23.78 -32.48 -8.95
N ARG A 313 -25.07 -32.37 -9.25
CA ARG A 313 -25.82 -31.12 -9.06
C ARG A 313 -26.33 -31.06 -7.63
N GLU A 314 -25.92 -30.04 -6.89
CA GLU A 314 -26.24 -29.85 -5.46
C GLU A 314 -27.28 -28.75 -5.21
N GLY A 315 -27.60 -27.94 -6.23
CA GLY A 315 -28.61 -26.87 -6.15
C GLY A 315 -29.01 -26.35 -7.54
N ASP A 316 -29.75 -25.24 -7.58
CA ASP A 316 -30.25 -24.67 -8.84
C ASP A 316 -29.10 -24.32 -9.81
N ASP A 317 -27.99 -23.76 -9.32
CA ASP A 317 -26.80 -23.44 -10.14
C ASP A 317 -25.47 -23.92 -9.52
N THR A 318 -25.54 -24.93 -8.65
CA THR A 318 -24.37 -25.45 -7.92
C THR A 318 -24.06 -26.88 -8.33
N TYR A 319 -22.79 -27.12 -8.66
CA TYR A 319 -22.25 -28.45 -8.95
C TYR A 319 -21.10 -28.76 -7.99
N GLY A 320 -21.10 -29.96 -7.43
CA GLY A 320 -20.12 -30.46 -6.49
C GLY A 320 -19.38 -31.68 -6.99
N PHE A 321 -18.16 -31.84 -6.51
CA PHE A 321 -17.38 -33.06 -6.65
C PHE A 321 -16.52 -33.24 -5.40
N THR A 322 -16.54 -34.43 -4.81
CA THR A 322 -15.73 -34.74 -3.63
C THR A 322 -14.47 -35.50 -4.06
N VAL A 323 -13.31 -34.97 -3.69
CA VAL A 323 -12.01 -35.62 -3.88
C VAL A 323 -11.37 -35.94 -2.54
N VAL A 324 -10.74 -37.11 -2.44
CA VAL A 324 -9.87 -37.46 -1.31
C VAL A 324 -8.44 -37.19 -1.72
N LEU A 325 -7.73 -36.33 -0.98
CA LEU A 325 -6.33 -36.02 -1.27
C LEU A 325 -5.43 -37.19 -0.87
N GLY A 326 -4.49 -37.56 -1.75
CA GLY A 326 -3.49 -38.58 -1.46
C GLY A 326 -2.42 -38.14 -0.44
N GLU A 327 -1.40 -38.97 -0.22
CA GLU A 327 -0.30 -38.72 0.75
C GLU A 327 0.44 -37.39 0.53
N ASN A 328 0.49 -36.93 -0.72
CA ASN A 328 1.10 -35.65 -1.08
C ASN A 328 0.31 -34.44 -0.52
N ARG A 329 -0.96 -34.64 -0.16
CA ARG A 329 -1.90 -33.64 0.36
C ARG A 329 -2.21 -32.51 -0.61
N TRP A 330 -2.09 -32.74 -1.91
CA TRP A 330 -2.54 -31.82 -2.94
C TRP A 330 -2.99 -32.58 -4.18
N GLU A 331 -3.90 -31.97 -4.94
CA GLU A 331 -4.36 -32.47 -6.24
C GLU A 331 -4.57 -31.29 -7.20
N GLU A 332 -4.37 -31.52 -8.48
CA GLU A 332 -4.64 -30.56 -9.56
C GLU A 332 -5.87 -30.96 -10.38
N PHE A 333 -6.59 -29.99 -10.93
CA PHE A 333 -7.79 -30.27 -11.72
C PHE A 333 -8.13 -29.18 -12.75
N GLN A 334 -8.96 -29.57 -13.72
CA GLN A 334 -9.67 -28.71 -14.67
C GLN A 334 -11.16 -29.09 -14.70
N ILE A 335 -12.01 -28.13 -15.05
CA ILE A 335 -13.46 -28.33 -15.24
C ILE A 335 -13.77 -28.27 -16.73
N LEU A 336 -14.62 -29.16 -17.20
CA LEU A 336 -15.02 -29.28 -18.59
C LEU A 336 -16.53 -29.12 -18.73
N LEU A 337 -16.95 -28.50 -19.82
CA LEU A 337 -18.35 -28.35 -20.17
C LEU A 337 -18.76 -29.53 -21.04
N ASP A 338 -19.88 -30.18 -20.72
CA ASP A 338 -20.48 -31.27 -21.50
C ASP A 338 -19.60 -32.51 -21.73
N GLY A 339 -18.49 -32.60 -21.01
CA GLY A 339 -17.47 -33.65 -21.19
C GLY A 339 -16.65 -33.47 -22.47
N ASP A 340 -16.53 -32.23 -22.97
CA ASP A 340 -15.78 -31.89 -24.17
C ASP A 340 -14.38 -31.35 -23.80
N SER A 341 -13.33 -32.03 -24.27
CA SER A 341 -11.94 -31.64 -24.03
C SER A 341 -11.53 -30.33 -24.70
N GLN A 342 -12.32 -29.84 -25.66
CA GLN A 342 -12.13 -28.53 -26.29
C GLN A 342 -12.82 -27.39 -25.53
N ARG A 343 -13.65 -27.69 -24.53
CA ARG A 343 -14.41 -26.71 -23.75
C ARG A 343 -14.03 -26.80 -22.28
N ARG A 344 -12.82 -26.33 -21.97
CA ARG A 344 -12.25 -26.39 -20.63
C ARG A 344 -12.26 -25.02 -19.95
N LEU A 345 -12.76 -25.01 -18.72
CA LEU A 345 -12.53 -23.91 -17.79
C LEU A 345 -11.16 -24.11 -17.14
N HIS A 346 -10.43 -23.01 -17.00
CA HIS A 346 -9.07 -23.01 -16.47
C HIS A 346 -8.76 -21.71 -15.72
N PRO A 347 -7.73 -21.68 -14.85
CA PRO A 347 -7.19 -20.44 -14.32
C PRO A 347 -6.32 -19.70 -15.35
N GLY A 348 -6.02 -18.43 -15.07
CA GLY A 348 -5.09 -17.64 -15.90
C GLY A 348 -3.61 -18.01 -15.76
N PHE A 349 -3.24 -18.89 -14.81
CA PHE A 349 -1.88 -19.35 -14.58
C PHE A 349 -1.85 -20.78 -13.97
N PRO A 350 -0.77 -21.56 -14.12
CA PRO A 350 -0.63 -22.89 -13.52
C PRO A 350 -0.68 -22.89 -11.99
N GLU A 351 -1.10 -24.02 -11.39
CA GLU A 351 -1.16 -24.24 -9.94
C GLU A 351 -2.00 -23.19 -9.17
N ALA A 352 -3.05 -22.68 -9.79
CA ALA A 352 -3.80 -21.56 -9.25
C ALA A 352 -4.59 -21.93 -7.97
N PRO A 353 -4.53 -21.11 -6.90
CA PRO A 353 -5.19 -21.40 -5.63
C PRO A 353 -6.70 -21.14 -5.66
N LYS A 354 -7.38 -21.45 -4.55
CA LYS A 354 -8.78 -21.07 -4.32
C LYS A 354 -8.97 -19.56 -4.51
N GLY A 355 -10.04 -19.18 -5.21
CA GLY A 355 -10.39 -17.78 -5.47
C GLY A 355 -9.73 -17.17 -6.72
N SER A 356 -9.02 -17.98 -7.50
CA SER A 356 -8.47 -17.56 -8.80
C SER A 356 -9.57 -17.35 -9.84
N ILE A 357 -9.37 -16.39 -10.74
CA ILE A 357 -10.29 -16.09 -11.84
C ILE A 357 -10.44 -17.32 -12.74
N VAL A 358 -11.69 -17.62 -13.13
CA VAL A 358 -12.03 -18.66 -14.10
C VAL A 358 -12.00 -18.07 -15.51
N GLN A 359 -11.33 -18.75 -16.42
CA GLN A 359 -11.23 -18.44 -17.84
C GLN A 359 -11.74 -19.62 -18.68
N GLY A 360 -11.90 -19.40 -19.98
CA GLY A 360 -12.46 -20.37 -20.92
C GLY A 360 -13.97 -20.18 -21.14
N PRO A 361 -14.61 -21.11 -21.88
CA PRO A 361 -14.11 -22.42 -22.26
C PRO A 361 -13.14 -22.37 -23.45
N ASP A 362 -11.94 -22.95 -23.29
CA ASP A 362 -10.89 -22.92 -24.31
C ASP A 362 -10.30 -24.31 -24.62
N ALA A 363 -9.75 -24.46 -25.83
CA ALA A 363 -9.24 -25.73 -26.35
C ALA A 363 -7.78 -26.03 -25.97
N GLN A 364 -6.92 -25.01 -25.88
CA GLN A 364 -5.45 -25.16 -25.75
C GLN A 364 -4.94 -24.64 -24.41
N VAL A 365 -5.33 -25.30 -23.32
CA VAL A 365 -5.09 -24.84 -21.94
C VAL A 365 -4.33 -25.87 -21.11
N GLU A 366 -3.42 -26.60 -21.75
CA GLU A 366 -2.62 -27.63 -21.09
C GLU A 366 -1.68 -27.00 -20.05
N GLY A 367 -1.67 -27.54 -18.82
CA GLY A 367 -0.88 -27.02 -17.71
C GLY A 367 -1.53 -25.87 -16.93
N LEU A 368 -2.65 -25.32 -17.39
CA LEU A 368 -3.43 -24.31 -16.64
C LEU A 368 -4.41 -25.04 -15.71
N ASN A 369 -3.94 -25.45 -14.54
CA ASN A 369 -4.70 -26.25 -13.59
C ASN A 369 -4.91 -25.49 -12.28
N TRP A 370 -6.08 -25.64 -11.67
CA TRP A 370 -6.24 -25.26 -10.27
C TRP A 370 -5.56 -26.30 -9.39
N ARG A 371 -5.06 -25.86 -8.23
CA ARG A 371 -4.45 -26.72 -7.22
C ARG A 371 -5.24 -26.64 -5.92
N ILE A 372 -5.67 -27.81 -5.42
CA ILE A 372 -6.24 -27.97 -4.09
C ILE A 372 -5.11 -28.47 -3.19
N GLU A 373 -4.84 -27.76 -2.11
CA GLU A 373 -3.84 -28.15 -1.11
C GLU A 373 -4.50 -28.33 0.26
N GLY A 374 -4.30 -29.50 0.87
CA GLY A 374 -4.77 -29.82 2.22
C GLY A 374 -3.84 -29.35 3.34
N ARG A 375 -2.77 -28.60 3.00
CA ARG A 375 -1.81 -28.01 3.94
C ARG A 375 -2.18 -26.55 4.20
N GLY A 376 -3.33 -26.31 4.82
CA GLY A 376 -3.79 -24.96 5.18
C GLY A 376 -4.40 -24.92 6.59
N ALA A 377 -3.78 -24.09 7.45
CA ALA A 377 -3.95 -23.91 8.90
C ALA A 377 -3.68 -25.16 9.77
N VAL A 378 -2.51 -25.17 10.42
CA VAL A 378 -2.33 -25.91 11.67
C VAL A 378 -3.34 -25.32 12.66
N VAL A 379 -4.45 -26.02 12.87
CA VAL A 379 -5.15 -25.93 14.15
C VAL A 379 -4.24 -26.66 15.12
N GLU A 380 -3.67 -25.92 16.08
CA GLU A 380 -3.01 -26.55 17.22
C GLU A 380 -3.97 -27.61 17.76
N ALA A 381 -3.49 -28.85 17.87
CA ALA A 381 -4.21 -29.86 18.61
C ALA A 381 -4.35 -29.33 20.04
N SER A 382 -5.49 -28.75 20.35
CA SER A 382 -5.85 -28.48 21.74
C SER A 382 -5.93 -29.83 22.40
N ASP A 383 -4.98 -30.09 23.30
CA ASP A 383 -4.98 -31.24 24.20
C ASP A 383 -6.38 -31.39 24.80
N GLU A 384 -7.08 -32.46 24.40
CA GLU A 384 -8.13 -33.04 25.22
C GLU A 384 -7.46 -33.53 26.51
N VAL A 385 -7.50 -32.72 27.57
CA VAL A 385 -7.70 -33.20 28.95
C VAL A 385 -8.40 -32.11 29.76
N VAL A 386 -9.72 -32.23 29.98
CA VAL A 386 -10.31 -32.13 31.34
C VAL A 386 -11.54 -33.05 31.40
N LEU A 387 -11.39 -34.14 32.14
CA LEU A 387 -12.48 -34.89 32.75
C LEU A 387 -13.15 -34.02 33.83
N GLY A 388 -14.47 -33.83 33.76
CA GLY A 388 -15.22 -33.15 34.82
C GLY A 388 -16.74 -33.19 34.59
N ASN A 389 -17.40 -34.11 35.27
CA ASN A 389 -18.86 -34.25 35.36
C ASN A 389 -19.54 -33.08 36.10
N LEU A 390 -20.88 -33.10 36.00
CA LEU A 390 -21.93 -32.47 36.85
C LEU A 390 -22.43 -31.12 36.29
N GLU A 391 -23.71 -30.82 36.15
CA GLU A 391 -24.95 -31.48 36.56
C GLU A 391 -26.15 -30.85 35.83
N LYS A 392 -27.30 -31.54 35.88
CA LYS A 392 -28.62 -31.09 35.42
C LYS A 392 -29.05 -29.80 36.13
N THR A 393 -29.81 -28.97 35.41
CA THR A 393 -31.06 -28.39 35.92
C THR A 393 -32.00 -28.00 34.79
N ASN A 394 -33.07 -28.79 34.65
CA ASN A 394 -34.37 -28.28 34.20
C ASN A 394 -35.02 -27.59 35.42
N GLN A 395 -35.23 -26.28 35.36
CA GLN A 395 -36.46 -25.56 35.72
C GLN A 395 -36.28 -24.07 35.50
#